data_AF-A0A925CQ17-F1
#
_entry.id   AF-A0A925CQ17-F1
#
_cell.length_a   1.000
_cell.length_b   1.000
_cell.length_c   1.000
_cell.angle_alpha   90.00
_cell.angle_beta   90.00
_cell.angle_gamma   90.00
#
_symmetry.space_group_name_H-M   'P 1'
#
loop_
_entity.id
_entity.type
_entity.pdbx_description
1 polymer ?
#
loop_
_entity_poly.entity_id
_entity_poly.type
_entity_poly.pdbx_seq_one_letter_code
_entity_poly.pdbx_strand_id
1 'polypeptide(L)'
;MRFTIAREKLQEGLAAVAASIPGKTTLPVLANILVETTERGIRFSGTDLDIHVSHEVQADVERPGGITIPARKLQELARELPPNPVKIESAGEQKVSLECGRAKFKLNGLPKDDFPQFPAIRFGDGWRVKSADVRKLIRHTSYAVSTEESRPILNGVLW
;
A
#
# COMPACT_ATOMS: atom_id res chain seq x y z
N MET A 1 0.37 3.96 17.27
CA MET A 1 0.89 4.75 16.13
C MET A 1 0.27 6.14 16.13
N ARG A 2 1.06 7.18 15.87
CA ARG A 2 0.59 8.56 15.64
C ARG A 2 1.59 9.31 14.77
N PHE A 3 1.11 9.96 13.72
CA PHE A 3 1.95 10.72 12.81
C PHE A 3 1.17 11.84 12.10
N THR A 4 1.90 12.79 11.54
CA THR A 4 1.37 13.86 10.69
C THR A 4 2.04 13.78 9.32
N ILE A 5 1.24 13.78 8.25
CA ILE A 5 1.69 13.64 6.86
C ILE A 5 1.09 14.73 5.98
N ALA A 6 1.85 15.23 5.00
CA ALA A 6 1.29 16.11 3.98
C ALA A 6 0.23 15.36 3.16
N ARG A 7 -0.89 16.02 2.81
CA ARG A 7 -1.98 15.38 2.07
C ARG A 7 -1.50 14.76 0.75
N GLU A 8 -0.61 15.44 0.05
CA GLU A 8 -0.04 15.01 -1.22
C GLU A 8 0.79 13.74 -1.05
N LYS A 9 1.53 13.61 0.06
CA LYS A 9 2.30 12.41 0.40
C LYS A 9 1.42 11.23 0.81
N LEU A 10 0.31 11.51 1.50
CA LEU A 10 -0.70 10.49 1.76
C LEU A 10 -1.31 9.97 0.45
N GLN A 11 -1.72 10.85 -0.45
CA GLN A 11 -2.27 10.47 -1.75
C GLN A 11 -1.24 9.70 -2.61
N GLU A 12 0.02 10.13 -2.62
CA GLU A 12 1.13 9.44 -3.29
C GLU A 12 1.29 8.00 -2.77
N GLY A 13 1.37 7.83 -1.45
CA GLY A 13 1.51 6.50 -0.82
C GLY A 13 0.34 5.57 -1.10
N LEU A 14 -0.88 6.08 -0.99
CA LEU A 14 -2.09 5.30 -1.25
C LEU A 14 -2.21 4.90 -2.73
N ALA A 15 -1.85 5.80 -3.65
CA ALA A 15 -1.89 5.52 -5.09
C ALA A 15 -0.84 4.47 -5.49
N ALA A 16 0.35 4.50 -4.88
CA ALA A 16 1.44 3.57 -5.17
C ALA A 16 1.07 2.11 -4.87
N VAL A 17 0.30 1.86 -3.81
CA VAL A 17 -0.09 0.49 -3.41
C VAL A 17 -1.47 0.08 -3.92
N ALA A 18 -2.28 0.99 -4.46
CA ALA A 18 -3.68 0.75 -4.81
C ALA A 18 -3.90 -0.45 -5.73
N ALA A 19 -3.02 -0.65 -6.71
CA ALA A 19 -3.14 -1.74 -7.69
C ALA A 19 -2.91 -3.14 -7.09
N SER A 20 -2.27 -3.23 -5.92
CA SER A 20 -2.01 -4.49 -5.21
C SER A 20 -3.13 -4.91 -4.26
N ILE A 21 -4.23 -4.15 -4.22
CA ILE A 21 -5.33 -4.37 -3.28
C ILE A 21 -6.51 -4.99 -4.04
N PRO A 22 -6.93 -6.21 -3.70
CA PRO A 22 -8.01 -6.88 -4.41
C PRO A 22 -9.34 -6.14 -4.22
N GLY A 23 -10.05 -5.90 -5.33
CA GLY A 23 -11.36 -5.24 -5.30
C GLY A 23 -12.47 -6.09 -4.64
N LYS A 24 -12.31 -7.41 -4.63
CA LYS A 24 -13.17 -8.37 -3.93
C LYS A 24 -12.28 -9.47 -3.37
N THR A 25 -12.48 -9.82 -2.10
CA THR A 25 -11.69 -10.85 -1.41
C THR A 25 -12.54 -11.50 -0.32
N THR A 26 -12.30 -12.78 -0.06
CA THR A 26 -12.88 -13.50 1.08
C THR A 26 -12.14 -13.25 2.39
N LEU A 27 -10.92 -12.70 2.32
CA LEU A 27 -10.07 -12.35 3.46
C LEU A 27 -10.16 -10.84 3.73
N PRO A 28 -10.91 -10.38 4.75
CA PRO A 28 -11.19 -8.95 4.95
C PRO A 28 -9.95 -8.07 5.09
N VAL A 29 -8.86 -8.60 5.67
CA VAL A 29 -7.61 -7.87 5.87
C VAL A 29 -6.93 -7.48 4.54
N LEU A 30 -7.15 -8.23 3.45
CA LEU A 30 -6.60 -7.90 2.14
C LEU A 30 -7.30 -6.70 1.49
N ALA A 31 -8.49 -6.31 1.97
CA ALA A 31 -9.14 -5.07 1.55
C ALA A 31 -8.59 -3.83 2.29
N ASN A 32 -7.65 -4.03 3.22
CA ASN A 32 -6.99 -2.96 3.96
C ASN A 32 -5.59 -2.67 3.39
N ILE A 33 -5.10 -1.48 3.69
CA ILE A 33 -3.70 -1.09 3.52
C ILE A 33 -3.02 -1.22 4.87
N LEU A 34 -1.88 -1.91 4.92
CA LEU A 34 -1.00 -1.88 6.08
C LEU A 34 -0.27 -0.54 6.12
N VAL A 35 -0.37 0.17 7.25
CA VAL A 35 0.27 1.45 7.50
C VAL A 35 1.22 1.28 8.68
N GLU A 36 2.51 1.47 8.43
CA GLU A 36 3.56 1.28 9.44
C GLU A 36 4.48 2.48 9.52
N THR A 37 4.89 2.83 10.74
CA THR A 37 5.94 3.83 10.96
C THR A 37 7.31 3.25 10.69
N THR A 38 8.14 3.99 9.99
CA THR A 38 9.56 3.67 9.77
C THR A 38 10.43 4.82 10.28
N GLU A 39 11.75 4.65 10.26
CA GLU A 39 12.71 5.71 10.63
C GLU A 39 12.63 6.94 9.70
N ARG A 40 12.09 6.77 8.50
CA ARG A 40 12.05 7.81 7.44
C ARG A 40 10.65 8.38 7.20
N GLY A 41 9.63 7.85 7.87
CA GLY A 41 8.24 8.28 7.70
C GLY A 41 7.25 7.13 7.84
N ILE A 42 6.41 6.95 6.82
CA ILE A 42 5.34 5.94 6.80
C ILE A 42 5.49 5.04 5.58
N ARG A 43 5.36 3.74 5.82
CA ARG A 43 5.26 2.70 4.80
C ARG A 43 3.82 2.29 4.63
N PHE A 44 3.34 2.40 3.40
CA PHE A 44 2.08 1.82 2.97
C PHE A 44 2.38 0.50 2.27
N SER A 45 1.62 -0.55 2.59
CA SER A 45 1.75 -1.85 1.94
C SER A 45 0.38 -2.43 1.58
N GLY A 46 0.30 -3.05 0.40
CA GLY A 46 -0.87 -3.77 -0.10
C GLY A 46 -0.48 -5.13 -0.68
N THR A 47 -1.39 -6.09 -0.65
CA THR A 47 -1.19 -7.41 -1.24
C THR A 47 -2.52 -8.12 -1.53
N ASP A 48 -2.52 -8.97 -2.56
CA ASP A 48 -3.56 -9.93 -2.89
C ASP A 48 -3.11 -11.38 -2.67
N LEU A 49 -1.98 -11.59 -1.98
CA LEU A 49 -1.23 -12.84 -1.77
C LEU A 49 -0.32 -13.28 -2.92
N ASP A 50 -0.52 -12.77 -4.13
CA ASP A 50 0.36 -13.05 -5.28
C ASP A 50 1.40 -11.94 -5.47
N ILE A 51 0.97 -10.68 -5.30
CA ILE A 51 1.83 -9.51 -5.35
C ILE A 51 1.83 -8.79 -4.00
N HIS A 52 2.98 -8.25 -3.62
CA HIS A 52 3.12 -7.35 -2.48
C HIS A 52 3.79 -6.06 -2.94
N VAL A 53 3.13 -4.94 -2.73
CA VAL A 53 3.66 -3.61 -3.07
C VAL A 53 3.76 -2.80 -1.81
N SER A 54 4.94 -2.23 -1.56
CA SER A 54 5.15 -1.27 -0.49
C SER A 54 5.77 0.01 -1.02
N HIS A 55 5.38 1.14 -0.43
CA HIS A 55 5.91 2.46 -0.76
C HIS A 55 6.12 3.26 0.53
N GLU A 56 7.26 3.93 0.62
CA GLU A 56 7.64 4.72 1.78
C GLU A 56 7.58 6.21 1.44
N VAL A 57 6.89 6.98 2.29
CA VAL A 57 6.75 8.43 2.13
C VAL A 57 7.13 9.14 3.42
N GLN A 58 7.65 10.37 3.27
CA GLN A 58 8.02 11.19 4.42
C GLN A 58 6.79 11.64 5.21
N ALA A 59 6.90 11.58 6.53
CA ALA A 59 5.92 12.04 7.49
C ALA A 59 6.61 12.29 8.85
N ASP A 60 5.99 13.10 9.70
CA ASP A 60 6.45 13.34 11.06
C ASP A 60 5.83 12.31 12.01
N VAL A 61 6.65 11.41 12.56
CA VAL A 61 6.20 10.30 13.40
C VAL A 61 6.34 10.69 14.87
N GLU A 62 5.19 10.89 15.54
CA GLU A 62 5.13 11.22 16.97
C GLU A 62 5.13 9.95 17.85
N ARG A 63 4.51 8.86 17.38
CA ARG A 63 4.45 7.59 18.10
C ARG A 63 4.57 6.42 17.12
N PRO A 64 5.56 5.52 17.29
CA PRO A 64 5.70 4.37 16.42
C PRO A 64 4.51 3.40 16.51
N GLY A 65 4.40 2.53 15.52
CA GLY A 65 3.46 1.41 15.47
C GLY A 65 2.99 1.12 14.05
N GLY A 66 1.98 0.25 13.95
CA GLY A 66 1.35 -0.07 12.67
C GLY A 66 -0.08 -0.57 12.86
N ILE A 67 -0.89 -0.39 11.83
CA ILE A 67 -2.28 -0.85 11.79
C ILE A 67 -2.70 -1.03 10.33
N THR A 68 -3.71 -1.85 10.08
CA THR A 68 -4.33 -1.92 8.76
C THR A 68 -5.55 -0.99 8.69
N ILE A 69 -5.77 -0.32 7.57
CA ILE A 69 -6.89 0.63 7.39
C ILE A 69 -7.66 0.27 6.12
N PRO A 70 -9.01 0.27 6.11
CA PRO A 70 -9.80 0.00 4.90
C PRO A 70 -9.39 0.89 3.72
N ALA A 71 -8.88 0.24 2.66
CA ALA A 71 -8.21 0.92 1.56
C ALA A 71 -9.11 1.92 0.86
N ARG A 72 -10.32 1.48 0.47
CA ARG A 72 -11.31 2.31 -0.24
C ARG A 72 -11.66 3.56 0.54
N LYS A 73 -12.04 3.40 1.81
CA LYS A 73 -12.41 4.52 2.69
C LYS A 73 -11.25 5.49 2.87
N LEU A 74 -10.03 4.98 3.08
CA LEU A 74 -8.86 5.84 3.26
C LEU A 74 -8.52 6.61 1.99
N GLN A 75 -8.64 5.99 0.81
CA GLN A 75 -8.43 6.63 -0.49
C GLN A 75 -9.49 7.68 -0.80
N GLU A 76 -10.77 7.40 -0.53
CA GLU A 76 -11.88 8.35 -0.68
C GLU A 76 -11.67 9.57 0.21
N LEU A 77 -11.40 9.35 1.50
CA LEU A 77 -11.09 10.43 2.43
C LEU A 77 -9.89 11.24 1.94
N ALA A 78 -8.76 10.60 1.61
CA ALA A 78 -7.56 11.30 1.18
C ALA A 78 -7.79 12.22 -0.04
N ARG A 79 -8.72 11.88 -0.94
CA ARG A 79 -9.11 12.72 -2.08
C ARG A 79 -9.95 13.93 -1.68
N GLU A 80 -10.83 13.78 -0.71
CA GLU A 80 -11.76 14.83 -0.25
C GLU A 80 -11.16 15.80 0.78
N LEU A 81 -10.03 15.44 1.40
CA LEU A 81 -9.39 16.29 2.40
C LEU A 81 -8.89 17.63 1.79
N PRO A 82 -9.03 18.74 2.54
CA PRO A 82 -8.43 20.02 2.16
C PRO A 82 -6.89 19.92 2.16
N PRO A 83 -6.16 20.79 1.45
CA PRO A 83 -4.71 20.77 1.32
C PRO A 83 -3.99 21.23 2.61
N ASN A 84 -4.28 20.58 3.73
CA ASN A 84 -3.65 20.77 5.03
C ASN A 84 -2.97 19.47 5.47
N PRO A 85 -2.03 19.53 6.43
CA PRO A 85 -1.45 18.33 7.03
C PRO A 85 -2.53 17.42 7.62
N VAL A 86 -2.37 16.12 7.39
CA VAL A 86 -3.28 15.08 7.86
C VAL A 86 -2.63 14.37 9.04
N LYS A 87 -3.32 14.39 10.18
CA LYS A 87 -2.90 13.68 11.38
C LYS A 87 -3.64 12.35 11.47
N ILE A 88 -2.89 11.26 11.62
CA ILE A 88 -3.44 9.91 11.76
C ILE A 88 -2.96 9.32 13.08
N GLU A 89 -3.91 8.84 13.88
CA GLU A 89 -3.63 8.23 15.18
C GLU A 89 -4.41 6.91 15.32
N SER A 90 -3.72 5.87 15.78
CA SER A 90 -4.33 4.60 16.16
C SER A 90 -4.48 4.55 17.69
N ALA A 91 -5.71 4.51 18.19
CA ALA A 91 -6.02 4.36 19.60
C ALA A 91 -6.45 2.91 19.88
N GLY A 92 -5.57 2.14 20.55
CA GLY A 92 -5.77 0.69 20.74
C GLY A 92 -5.48 -0.10 19.46
N GLU A 93 -6.12 -1.25 19.30
CA GLU A 93 -5.82 -2.20 18.21
C GLU A 93 -6.61 -1.96 16.92
N GLN A 94 -7.77 -1.30 17.00
CA GLN A 94 -8.71 -1.23 15.88
C GLN A 94 -9.20 0.18 15.54
N LYS A 95 -9.10 1.16 16.43
CA LYS A 95 -9.66 2.50 16.16
C LYS A 95 -8.59 3.41 15.56
N VAL A 96 -8.88 3.95 14.38
CA VAL A 96 -8.04 4.95 13.71
C VAL A 96 -8.80 6.26 13.61
N SER A 97 -8.20 7.33 14.10
CA SER A 97 -8.68 8.70 13.89
C SER A 97 -7.84 9.40 12.86
N LEU A 98 -8.50 10.08 11.94
CA LEU A 98 -7.88 10.95 10.94
C LEU A 98 -8.41 12.37 11.13
N GLU A 99 -7.51 13.34 11.26
CA GLU A 99 -7.83 14.75 11.45
C GLU A 99 -7.11 15.61 10.41
N CYS A 100 -7.82 16.56 9.81
CA CYS A 100 -7.26 17.52 8.85
C CYS A 100 -7.99 18.86 8.99
N GLY A 101 -7.34 19.85 9.60
CA GLY A 101 -7.99 21.11 9.96
C GLY A 101 -9.19 20.87 10.89
N ARG A 102 -10.40 21.18 10.41
CA ARG A 102 -11.66 20.97 11.16
C ARG A 102 -12.31 19.61 10.91
N ALA A 103 -11.87 18.87 9.89
CA ALA A 103 -12.43 17.57 9.56
C ALA A 103 -11.86 16.49 10.49
N LYS A 104 -12.73 15.63 11.01
CA LYS A 104 -12.36 14.50 11.87
C LYS A 104 -13.12 13.26 11.44
N PHE A 105 -12.40 12.18 11.21
CA PHE A 105 -12.94 10.90 10.80
C PHE A 105 -12.49 9.81 11.75
N LYS A 106 -13.34 8.80 11.93
CA LYS A 106 -13.00 7.58 12.66
C LYS A 106 -13.23 6.39 11.76
N LEU A 107 -12.21 5.55 11.66
CA LEU A 107 -12.21 4.30 10.90
C LEU A 107 -11.92 3.16 11.86
N ASN A 108 -12.45 1.99 11.51
CA ASN A 108 -12.07 0.74 12.15
C ASN A 108 -11.05 0.04 11.25
N GLY A 109 -9.83 -0.08 11.75
CA GLY A 109 -8.78 -0.91 11.21
C GLY A 109 -8.79 -2.31 11.80
N LEU A 110 -7.83 -3.12 11.36
CA LEU A 110 -7.51 -4.42 11.96
C LEU A 110 -6.06 -4.42 12.48
N PRO A 111 -5.73 -5.27 13.46
CA PRO A 111 -4.36 -5.45 13.91
C PRO A 111 -3.39 -5.68 12.75
N LYS A 112 -2.18 -5.15 12.86
CA LYS A 112 -1.15 -5.35 11.83
C LYS A 112 -0.75 -6.83 11.67
N ASP A 113 -0.88 -7.61 12.73
CA ASP A 113 -0.46 -9.02 12.77
C ASP A 113 -1.39 -9.93 11.95
N ASP A 114 -2.60 -9.44 11.64
CA ASP A 114 -3.52 -10.11 10.71
C ASP A 114 -3.09 -9.93 9.24
N PHE A 115 -2.22 -8.94 8.95
CA PHE A 115 -1.77 -8.66 7.60
C PHE A 115 -0.70 -9.67 7.19
N PRO A 116 -0.80 -10.28 5.99
CA PRO A 116 0.16 -11.29 5.56
C PRO A 116 1.59 -10.75 5.54
N GLN A 117 2.49 -11.48 6.19
CA GLN A 117 3.91 -11.17 6.13
C GLN A 117 4.46 -11.64 4.78
N PHE A 118 5.15 -10.73 4.09
CA PHE A 118 5.87 -11.10 2.88
C PHE A 118 7.28 -11.58 3.26
N PRO A 119 7.72 -12.76 2.79
CA PRO A 119 9.03 -13.29 3.14
C PRO A 119 10.14 -12.36 2.64
N ALA A 120 11.17 -12.16 3.46
CA ALA A 120 12.34 -11.39 3.04
C ALA A 120 13.10 -12.16 1.96
N ILE A 121 12.97 -11.71 0.70
CA ILE A 121 13.71 -12.28 -0.42
C ILE A 121 15.15 -11.74 -0.39
N ARG A 122 16.13 -12.64 -0.24
CA ARG A 122 17.54 -12.30 -0.44
C ARG A 122 17.87 -12.50 -1.91
N PHE A 123 18.06 -11.41 -2.64
CA PHE A 123 18.60 -11.47 -3.99
C PHE A 123 20.10 -11.73 -3.88
N GLY A 124 20.54 -12.95 -4.22
CA GLY A 124 21.95 -13.36 -4.19
C GLY A 124 22.76 -12.70 -5.31
N ASP A 125 22.16 -12.60 -6.49
CA ASP A 125 22.72 -11.97 -7.68
C ASP A 125 21.66 -11.05 -8.31
N GLY A 126 22.07 -9.84 -8.70
CA GLY A 126 21.18 -8.86 -9.30
C GLY A 126 21.93 -7.89 -10.19
N TRP A 127 21.24 -7.34 -11.18
CA TRP A 127 21.77 -6.35 -12.11
C TRP A 127 20.89 -5.11 -12.08
N ARG A 128 21.47 -3.96 -12.46
CA ARG A 128 20.75 -2.68 -12.53
C ARG A 128 20.42 -2.35 -13.98
N VAL A 129 19.22 -1.82 -14.17
CA VAL A 129 18.71 -1.40 -15.47
C VAL A 129 17.86 -0.14 -15.31
N LYS A 130 17.76 0.66 -16.36
CA LYS A 130 16.89 1.84 -16.33
C LYS A 130 15.44 1.37 -16.30
N SER A 131 14.64 1.97 -15.42
CA SER A 131 13.20 1.68 -15.31
C SER A 131 12.46 1.90 -16.63
N ALA A 132 12.90 2.86 -17.45
CA ALA A 132 12.36 3.12 -18.79
C ALA A 132 12.54 1.93 -19.73
N ASP A 133 13.68 1.23 -19.64
CA ASP A 133 13.97 0.06 -20.48
C ASP A 133 13.10 -1.13 -20.07
N VAL A 134 12.95 -1.39 -18.76
CA VAL A 134 12.04 -2.42 -18.24
C VAL A 134 10.60 -2.15 -18.65
N ARG A 135 10.13 -0.89 -18.50
CA ARG A 135 8.79 -0.50 -18.94
C ARG A 135 8.58 -0.71 -20.44
N LYS A 136 9.61 -0.42 -21.25
CA LYS A 136 9.57 -0.65 -22.70
C LYS A 136 9.49 -2.14 -23.03
N LEU A 137 10.28 -2.98 -22.34
CA LEU A 137 10.23 -4.44 -22.49
C LEU A 137 8.84 -4.98 -22.17
N ILE A 138 8.28 -4.65 -21.00
CA ILE A 138 6.92 -5.07 -20.60
C ILE A 138 5.90 -4.70 -21.67
N ARG A 139 5.90 -3.45 -22.13
CA ARG A 139 4.95 -2.98 -23.15
C ARG A 139 5.07 -3.73 -24.47
N HIS A 140 6.27 -4.20 -24.83
CA HIS A 140 6.53 -4.90 -26.09
C HIS A 140 6.30 -6.42 -26.00
N THR A 141 6.07 -6.99 -24.83
CA THR A 141 5.91 -8.45 -24.64
C THR A 141 4.61 -8.85 -23.97
N SER A 142 4.04 -8.02 -23.09
CA SER A 142 2.89 -8.40 -22.25
C SER A 142 1.62 -8.68 -23.04
N TYR A 143 1.47 -8.13 -24.25
CA TYR A 143 0.29 -8.37 -25.09
C TYR A 143 0.27 -9.77 -25.71
N ALA A 144 1.41 -10.47 -25.72
CA ALA A 144 1.58 -11.78 -26.34
C ALA A 144 1.43 -12.94 -25.34
N VAL A 145 1.18 -12.66 -24.05
CA VAL A 145 0.93 -13.70 -23.06
C VAL A 145 -0.44 -14.34 -23.30
N SER A 146 -0.55 -15.63 -23.02
CA SER A 146 -1.83 -16.33 -23.08
C SER A 146 -2.79 -15.80 -22.01
N THR A 147 -4.09 -15.80 -22.31
CA THR A 147 -5.16 -15.63 -21.31
C THR A 147 -5.81 -16.96 -20.91
N GLU A 148 -5.37 -18.08 -21.50
CA GLU A 148 -5.87 -19.41 -21.15
C GLU A 148 -5.25 -19.89 -19.83
N GLU A 149 -6.09 -20.09 -18.82
CA GLU A 149 -5.66 -20.59 -17.50
C GLU A 149 -5.24 -22.07 -17.52
N SER A 150 -5.58 -22.81 -18.58
CA SER A 150 -5.18 -24.22 -18.75
C SER A 150 -3.68 -24.39 -19.01
N ARG A 151 -2.96 -23.31 -19.35
CA ARG A 151 -1.51 -23.31 -19.60
C ARG A 151 -0.81 -22.18 -18.82
N PRO A 152 -0.70 -22.29 -17.47
CA PRO A 152 -0.13 -21.25 -16.60
C PRO A 152 1.24 -20.72 -17.02
N ILE A 153 2.10 -21.58 -17.57
CA ILE A 153 3.45 -21.21 -18.02
C ILE A 153 3.44 -20.17 -19.15
N LEU A 154 2.33 -20.00 -19.87
CA LEU A 154 2.18 -19.03 -20.95
C LEU A 154 1.48 -17.73 -20.49
N ASN A 155 1.01 -17.64 -19.24
CA ASN A 155 0.31 -16.46 -18.72
C ASN A 155 1.25 -15.36 -18.20
N GLY A 156 2.57 -15.49 -18.43
CA GLY A 156 3.58 -14.54 -17.98
C GLY A 156 4.62 -14.23 -19.05
N VAL A 157 5.40 -13.18 -18.82
CA VAL A 157 6.59 -12.86 -19.61
C VAL A 157 7.78 -13.61 -19.00
N LEU A 158 8.56 -14.30 -19.84
CA LEU A 158 9.81 -14.94 -19.43
C LEU A 158 10.91 -13.88 -19.29
N TRP A 159 11.56 -13.83 -18.13
CA TRP A 159 12.61 -12.87 -17.76
C TRP A 159 13.97 -13.54 -17.61
#